data_AF-A0A7W0TP48-F1
#
_entry.id   AF-A0A7W0TP48-F1
#
_cell.length_a   1.000
_cell.length_b   1.000
_cell.length_c   1.000
_cell.angle_alpha   90.00
_cell.angle_beta   90.00
_cell.angle_gamma   90.00
#
_symmetry.space_group_name_H-M   'P 1'
#
loop_
_entity.id
_entity.type
_entity.pdbx_description
1 polymer ?
#
loop_
_entity_poly.entity_id
_entity_poly.type
_entity_poly.pdbx_seq_one_letter_code
_entity_poly.pdbx_strand_id
1 'polypeptide(L)' 'MPSVQIKDVPAETHAVLRRRAAQANQSLQEYLRSRLIEEAGRPTIDEVLARAGARAGGSIGFTAAARSVQEDRAGR' A
#
# COMPACT_ATOMS: atom_id res chain seq x y z
N MET A 1 10.25 18.17 -9.04
CA MET A 1 10.29 16.89 -8.28
C MET A 1 9.85 17.18 -6.85
N PRO A 2 9.02 16.33 -6.22
CA PRO A 2 8.63 16.54 -4.84
C PRO A 2 9.84 16.38 -3.90
N SER A 3 9.98 17.27 -2.93
CA SER A 3 11.01 17.22 -1.89
C SER A 3 10.37 17.26 -0.51
N VAL A 4 11.02 16.63 0.46
CA VAL A 4 10.57 16.58 1.85
C VAL A 4 11.71 17.03 2.74
N GLN A 5 11.45 18.03 3.59
CA GLN A 5 12.36 18.47 4.65
C GLN A 5 11.79 18.05 5.99
N ILE A 6 12.56 17.28 6.76
CA ILE A 6 12.20 16.89 8.13
C ILE A 6 13.01 17.77 9.08
N LYS A 7 12.32 18.59 9.87
CA LYS A 7 12.91 19.48 10.87
C LYS A 7 12.96 18.79 12.22
N ASP A 8 13.87 19.26 13.06
CA ASP A 8 13.96 18.88 14.48
C ASP A 8 14.11 17.38 14.73
N VAL A 9 14.79 16.67 13.81
CA VAL A 9 15.16 15.26 14.02
C VAL A 9 16.15 15.18 15.17
N PRO A 10 15.87 14.38 16.22
CA PRO A 10 16.80 14.22 17.33
C PRO A 10 18.17 13.77 16.82
N ALA A 11 19.24 14.37 17.37
CA ALA A 11 20.61 14.15 16.92
C ALA A 11 21.00 12.66 16.94
N GLU A 12 20.55 11.92 17.95
CA GLU A 12 20.75 10.49 18.08
C GLU A 12 20.09 9.71 16.93
N THR A 13 18.82 10.00 16.63
CA THR A 13 18.09 9.38 15.53
C THR A 13 18.80 9.63 14.20
N HIS A 14 19.21 10.87 13.96
CA HIS A 14 19.96 11.24 12.76
C HIS A 14 21.30 10.48 12.65
N ALA A 15 22.04 10.34 13.75
CA ALA A 15 23.30 9.57 13.78
C ALA A 15 23.08 8.08 13.46
N VAL A 16 22.04 7.47 14.03
CA VAL A 16 21.67 6.07 13.75
C VAL A 16 21.33 5.87 12.27
N LEU A 17 20.52 6.77 11.70
CA LEU A 17 20.13 6.70 10.29
C LEU A 17 21.32 6.88 9.36
N ARG A 18 22.22 7.82 9.66
CA ARG A 18 23.46 8.02 8.90
C ARG A 18 24.34 6.77 8.93
N ARG A 19 24.49 6.13 10.09
CA ARG A 19 25.26 4.88 10.21
C ARG A 19 24.65 3.75 9.39
N ARG A 20 23.31 3.58 9.43
CA ARG A 20 22.60 2.57 8.63
C ARG A 20 22.73 2.82 7.13
N ALA A 21 22.65 4.08 6.70
CA ALA A 21 22.87 4.46 5.31
C ALA A 21 24.28 4.08 4.83
N ALA A 22 25.30 4.39 5.65
CA ALA A 22 26.68 4.01 5.35
C ALA A 22 26.87 2.49 5.27
N GLN A 23 26.25 1.71 6.19
CA GLN A 23 26.27 0.24 6.14
C GLN A 23 25.60 -0.33 4.88
N ALA A 24 24.60 0.37 4.35
CA ALA A 24 23.92 0.02 3.10
C ALA A 24 24.65 0.54 1.85
N ASN A 25 25.81 1.20 1.99
CA ASN A 25 26.53 1.88 0.90
C ASN A 25 25.67 2.92 0.15
N GLN A 26 24.81 3.62 0.89
CA GLN A 26 23.90 4.63 0.37
C GLN A 26 24.18 5.98 1.01
N SER A 27 23.93 7.07 0.28
CA SER A 27 23.79 8.37 0.93
C SER A 27 22.58 8.37 1.88
N LEU A 28 22.60 9.24 2.89
CA LEU A 28 21.47 9.35 3.83
C LEU A 28 20.16 9.67 3.10
N GLN A 29 20.20 10.51 2.06
CA GLN A 29 19.01 10.85 1.28
C GLN A 29 18.47 9.64 0.52
N GLU A 30 19.32 8.83 -0.11
CA GLU A 30 18.90 7.62 -0.83
C GLU A 30 18.33 6.56 0.12
N TYR A 31 18.97 6.38 1.27
CA TYR A 31 18.49 5.47 2.30
C TYR A 31 17.09 5.88 2.78
N LEU A 32 16.90 7.15 3.14
CA LEU A 32 15.60 7.65 3.60
C LEU A 32 14.53 7.60 2.51
N ARG A 33 14.88 7.96 1.27
CA ARG A 33 13.97 7.84 0.12
C ARG A 33 13.49 6.39 -0.04
N SER A 34 14.41 5.43 0.02
CA SER A 34 14.09 4.01 -0.13
C SER A 34 13.15 3.53 0.98
N ARG A 35 13.41 3.96 2.23
CA ARG A 35 12.54 3.66 3.38
C ARG A 35 11.15 4.28 3.27
N LEU A 36 11.04 5.52 2.76
CA LEU A 36 9.76 6.18 2.53
C LEU A 36 8.96 5.52 1.40
N ILE A 37 9.63 5.07 0.34
CA ILE A 37 8.99 4.31 -0.75
C ILE A 37 8.48 2.96 -0.24
N GLU A 38 9.31 2.25 0.53
CA GLU A 38 8.93 0.97 1.13
C GLU A 38 7.72 1.14 2.05
N GLU A 39 7.69 2.21 2.84
CA GLU A 39 6.58 2.48 3.74
C GLU A 39 5.29 2.85 2.98
N ALA A 40 5.37 3.80 2.04
CA ALA A 40 4.21 4.18 1.24
C ALA A 40 3.69 3.03 0.34
N GLY A 41 4.53 2.04 0.04
CA GLY A 41 4.15 0.85 -0.71
C GLY A 41 3.33 -0.17 0.10
N ARG A 42 3.31 -0.07 1.43
CA ARG A 42 2.56 -0.98 2.32
C ARG A 42 1.23 -0.33 2.71
N PRO A 43 0.09 -0.79 2.17
CA PRO A 43 -1.19 -0.26 2.56
C PRO A 43 -1.48 -0.61 4.02
N THR A 44 -2.00 0.36 4.76
CA THR A 44 -2.53 0.17 6.10
C THR A 44 -3.79 -0.71 6.07
N ILE A 45 -4.14 -1.29 7.22
CA ILE A 45 -5.38 -2.08 7.36
C ILE A 45 -6.60 -1.23 6.98
N ASP A 46 -6.63 0.04 7.41
CA ASP A 46 -7.73 0.96 7.08
C ASP A 46 -7.83 1.20 5.58
N GLU A 47 -6.71 1.39 4.87
CA GLU A 47 -6.69 1.54 3.42
C GLU A 47 -7.11 0.26 2.70
N VAL A 48 -6.74 -0.91 3.22
CA VAL A 48 -7.19 -2.20 2.70
C VAL A 48 -8.69 -2.38 2.89
N LEU A 49 -9.22 -2.05 4.07
CA LEU A 49 -10.64 -2.14 4.39
C LEU A 49 -11.46 -1.14 3.59
N ALA A 50 -11.00 0.11 3.45
CA ALA A 50 -11.62 1.11 2.58
C ALA A 50 -11.66 0.64 1.12
N ARG A 51 -10.58 0.04 0.63
CA ARG A 51 -10.52 -0.57 -0.71
C ARG A 51 -11.45 -1.77 -0.85
N ALA A 52 -11.57 -2.61 0.18
CA ALA A 52 -12.48 -3.77 0.18
C ALA A 52 -13.95 -3.33 0.19
N GLY A 53 -14.29 -2.30 0.97
CA GLY A 53 -15.61 -1.67 0.97
C GLY A 53 -15.96 -1.04 -0.37
N ALA A 54 -14.98 -0.40 -1.04
CA ALA A 54 -15.14 0.10 -2.41
C ALA A 54 -15.26 -1.02 -3.47
N ARG A 55 -14.80 -2.24 -3.14
CA ARG A 55 -15.01 -3.47 -3.92
C ARG A 55 -16.17 -4.31 -3.42
N ALA A 56 -17.06 -3.77 -2.58
CA ALA A 56 -18.34 -4.42 -2.32
C ALA A 56 -18.97 -4.71 -3.69
N GLY A 57 -18.95 -5.98 -4.06
CA GLY A 57 -19.24 -6.43 -5.42
C GLY A 57 -20.61 -5.96 -5.84
N GLY A 58 -20.82 -5.90 -7.16
CA GLY A 58 -22.12 -5.54 -7.71
C GLY A 58 -23.21 -6.38 -7.06
N SER A 59 -24.24 -5.72 -6.52
CA SER A 59 -25.39 -6.42 -5.99
C SER A 59 -26.19 -6.98 -7.16
N ILE A 60 -26.22 -8.30 -7.31
CA ILE A 60 -27.14 -8.96 -8.24
C ILE A 60 -28.31 -9.53 -7.44
N GLY A 61 -29.54 -9.27 -7.90
CA GLY A 61 -30.74 -9.85 -7.29
C GLY A 61 -30.73 -11.38 -7.42
N PHE A 62 -31.22 -12.08 -6.40
CA PHE A 62 -31.25 -13.55 -6.34
C PHE A 62 -31.80 -14.20 -7.62
N THR A 63 -32.89 -13.67 -8.17
CA THR A 63 -33.51 -14.16 -9.41
C THR A 63 -32.59 -14.04 -10.62
N ALA A 64 -31.81 -12.96 -10.72
CA ALA A 64 -30.88 -12.75 -11.82
C ALA A 64 -29.66 -13.67 -11.70
N ALA A 65 -29.18 -13.91 -10.48
CA ALA A 65 -28.14 -14.91 -10.23
C ALA A 65 -28.61 -16.33 -10.55
N ALA A 66 -29.82 -16.69 -10.12
CA ALA A 66 -30.41 -18.00 -10.39
C ALA A 66 -30.59 -18.27 -11.90
N ARG A 67 -31.02 -17.25 -12.65
CA ARG A 67 -31.17 -17.34 -14.11
C ARG A 67 -29.83 -17.62 -14.80
N SER A 68 -28.78 -16.89 -14.44
CA SER A 68 -27.45 -17.07 -15.03
C SER A 68 -26.91 -18.49 -14.84
N VAL A 69 -27.16 -19.11 -13.67
CA VAL A 69 -26.77 -20.50 -13.40
C VAL A 69 -27.60 -21.51 -14.21
N GLN A 70 -28.89 -21.23 -14.42
CA GLN A 70 -29.77 -22.10 -15.21
C GLN A 70 -29.38 -22.07 -16.69
N GLU A 71 -29.07 -20.89 -17.23
CA GLU A 71 -28.60 -20.72 -18.60
C GLU A 71 -27.29 -21.47 -18.86
N ASP A 72 -26.33 -21.40 -17.92
CA ASP A 72 -25.05 -22.11 -18.04
C ASP A 72 -25.22 -23.65 -17.99
N ARG A 73 -26.17 -24.15 -17.20
CA ARG A 73 -26.51 -25.59 -17.15
C ARG A 73 -27.25 -26.08 -18.39
N ALA A 74 -28.09 -25.24 -18.99
CA ALA A 74 -28.86 -25.59 -20.18
C ALA A 74 -27.98 -25.66 -21.45
N GLY A 75 -26.84 -24.99 -21.46
CA GLY A 75 -25.85 -25.06 -22.55
C GLY A 75 -24.84 -26.20 -22.45
N ARG A 76 -24.96 -27.10 -21.46
CA ARG A 76 -24.03 -28.20 -21.19
C ARG A 76 -24.64 -29.57 -21.49
#